data_AF-A0A941N157-F1
#
_entry.id   AF-A0A941N157-F1
#
_cell.length_a   1.000
_cell.length_b   1.000
_cell.length_c   1.000
_cell.angle_alpha   90.00
_cell.angle_beta   90.00
_cell.angle_gamma   90.00
#
_symmetry.space_group_name_H-M   'P 1'
#
loop_
_entity.id
_entity.type
_entity.pdbx_description
1 polymer ?
#
loop_
_entity_poly.entity_id
_entity_poly.type
_entity_poly.pdbx_seq_one_letter_code
_entity_poly.pdbx_strand_id
1 'polypeptide(L)'
;MAFPFALIAIANLALYVADYGFDTSLVVPVSASQPSRYYLNPRADIVYGLLDLRGPEPQSFALPKPADTFRVVVVGESSVQGYPYPSELAFPRQLQLVLERQLSQKHVEVLNAGIVGISTTPLVDVVRQVLTSAPDLIVVYAGHNEFYGVGGVASNVSTAPWQFEVRRFRLAQLFHGRPPITVTAGQDLISTLPQQSSAGQSPRLEAQAREQYRHNLQTIIRICQRAQVPTLLCGVASNLRDQSPELRYLAEDPLAEITLPDQDPNDPQSLEKSLVHLREVCSQACAQTPLNAVAHYRLAQVCEALKDFEAAGAAYRTARDTDVCRYRAPGDFRDIAADLVRQAPPALVKFVDLAPVFQHATTYAVPGGDFFLEHVHFNTEGHWLVARTLGQFIVEGFQEATWSESALPSTAERDDWLGLVPEDQITAHMLAYMLIQQSPFNRSADAQRHQSELSSRIQDLIAPLTAEERRRLQSLPNATKVDDLIDGLGRDLLQSGAPAVALAYFERGERRRPWLANSHIFAAVCLEQLGQIDAATAALRRADQASLPPLPTLLQVRQQVEAKLSRSTKAPRP
;
A
#
# COMPACT_ATOMS: atom_id res chain seq x y z
N MET A 1 8.75 -47.01 9.22
CA MET A 1 8.74 -45.71 8.50
C MET A 1 8.14 -44.54 9.28
N ALA A 2 7.38 -44.73 10.37
CA ALA A 2 6.77 -43.61 11.13
C ALA A 2 7.70 -42.91 12.15
N PHE A 3 8.78 -43.56 12.57
CA PHE A 3 9.71 -43.05 13.59
C PHE A 3 10.30 -41.65 13.29
N PRO A 4 10.80 -41.32 12.09
CA PRO A 4 11.32 -39.99 11.79
C PRO A 4 10.24 -38.89 11.83
N PHE A 5 9.01 -39.19 11.42
CA PHE A 5 7.89 -38.23 11.50
C PHE A 5 7.45 -37.98 12.95
N ALA A 6 7.47 -39.01 13.80
CA ALA A 6 7.20 -38.87 15.23
C ALA A 6 8.25 -37.98 15.92
N LEU A 7 9.53 -38.14 15.58
CA LEU A 7 10.60 -37.28 16.11
C LEU A 7 10.44 -35.82 15.68
N ILE A 8 10.11 -35.55 14.42
CA ILE A 8 9.84 -34.20 13.93
C ILE A 8 8.65 -33.57 14.66
N ALA A 9 7.57 -34.32 14.85
CA ALA A 9 6.38 -33.84 15.56
C ALA A 9 6.69 -33.54 17.05
N ILE A 10 7.44 -34.42 17.72
CA ILE A 10 7.88 -34.23 19.11
C ILE A 10 8.79 -33.00 19.22
N ALA A 11 9.75 -32.83 18.32
CA ALA A 11 10.65 -31.69 18.31
C ALA A 11 9.88 -30.37 18.09
N ASN A 12 8.94 -30.35 17.14
CA ASN A 12 8.09 -29.18 16.91
C ASN A 12 7.21 -28.85 18.12
N LEU A 13 6.63 -29.87 18.78
CA LEU A 13 5.84 -29.69 19.99
C LEU A 13 6.69 -29.16 21.16
N ALA A 14 7.91 -29.68 21.34
CA ALA A 14 8.83 -29.20 22.36
C ALA A 14 9.17 -27.71 22.14
N LEU A 15 9.43 -27.30 20.90
CA LEU A 15 9.66 -25.89 20.55
C LEU A 15 8.42 -25.03 20.79
N TYR A 16 7.23 -25.54 20.48
CA TYR A 16 5.96 -24.84 20.75
C TYR A 16 5.74 -24.62 22.25
N VAL A 17 5.95 -25.65 23.08
CA VAL A 17 5.82 -25.57 24.55
C VAL A 17 6.86 -24.63 25.16
N ALA A 18 8.05 -24.54 24.56
CA ALA A 18 9.10 -23.62 24.97
C ALA A 18 8.89 -22.17 24.47
N ASP A 19 7.75 -21.86 23.83
CA ASP A 19 7.46 -20.57 23.18
C ASP A 19 8.55 -20.12 22.20
N TYR A 20 9.20 -21.09 21.54
CA TYR A 20 10.22 -20.81 20.55
C TYR A 20 9.59 -20.44 19.20
N GLY A 21 10.12 -19.40 18.54
CA GLY A 21 9.71 -18.95 17.22
C GLY A 21 8.86 -17.68 17.23
N PHE A 22 7.98 -17.53 16.24
CA PHE A 22 7.03 -16.42 16.12
C PHE A 22 5.66 -16.90 15.62
N ASP A 23 4.60 -16.18 15.98
CA ASP A 23 3.26 -16.43 15.47
C ASP A 23 3.15 -15.96 14.01
N THR A 24 2.66 -16.85 13.16
CA THR A 24 2.49 -16.64 11.71
C THR A 24 1.01 -16.60 11.32
N SER A 25 0.12 -16.72 12.31
CA SER A 25 -1.30 -16.53 12.13
C SER A 25 -1.56 -15.06 11.81
N LEU A 26 -2.44 -14.81 10.85
CA LEU A 26 -2.81 -13.47 10.44
C LEU A 26 -3.70 -12.78 11.47
N VAL A 27 -4.58 -13.52 12.16
CA VAL A 27 -5.45 -12.99 13.20
C VAL A 27 -4.96 -13.51 14.54
N VAL A 28 -4.54 -12.60 15.41
CA VAL A 28 -3.94 -12.93 16.71
C VAL A 28 -4.61 -12.16 17.83
N PRO A 29 -4.75 -12.75 19.04
CA PRO A 29 -5.32 -12.05 20.18
C PRO A 29 -4.38 -10.94 20.67
N VAL A 30 -4.95 -9.84 21.14
CA VAL A 30 -4.18 -8.72 21.71
C VAL A 30 -3.41 -9.15 22.95
N SER A 31 -4.10 -9.81 23.89
CA SER A 31 -3.52 -10.29 25.14
C SER A 31 -4.45 -11.29 25.81
N ALA A 32 -3.91 -12.06 26.76
CA ALA A 32 -4.72 -12.91 27.63
C ALA A 32 -5.70 -12.10 28.51
N SER A 33 -5.42 -10.82 28.77
CA SER A 33 -6.29 -9.92 29.55
C SER A 33 -7.43 -9.31 28.73
N GLN A 34 -7.36 -9.37 27.39
CA GLN A 34 -8.40 -8.90 26.48
C GLN A 34 -8.80 -10.02 25.50
N PRO A 35 -9.42 -11.11 25.98
CA PRO A 35 -9.62 -12.33 25.20
C PRO A 35 -10.57 -12.16 24.00
N SER A 36 -11.37 -11.09 23.96
CA SER A 36 -12.28 -10.76 22.86
C SER A 36 -11.70 -9.77 21.84
N ARG A 37 -10.43 -9.35 22.01
CA ARG A 37 -9.77 -8.40 21.12
C ARG A 37 -8.67 -9.09 20.32
N TYR A 38 -8.69 -8.83 19.03
CA TYR A 38 -7.76 -9.38 18.04
C TYR A 38 -7.22 -8.26 17.17
N TYR A 39 -6.13 -8.51 16.46
CA TYR A 39 -5.61 -7.60 15.43
C TYR A 39 -5.00 -8.41 14.28
N LEU A 40 -4.78 -7.76 13.14
CA LEU A 40 -4.02 -8.38 12.06
C LEU A 40 -2.54 -8.36 12.40
N ASN A 41 -1.91 -9.53 12.44
CA ASN A 41 -0.51 -9.69 12.78
C ASN A 41 0.37 -9.07 11.68
N PRO A 42 1.10 -7.98 11.97
CA PRO A 42 1.96 -7.32 10.98
C PRO A 42 3.15 -8.18 10.57
N ARG A 43 3.39 -9.31 11.26
CA ARG A 43 4.47 -10.27 11.00
C ARG A 43 4.02 -11.55 10.29
N ALA A 44 2.76 -11.62 9.88
CA ALA A 44 2.22 -12.80 9.16
C ALA A 44 2.90 -13.01 7.80
N ASP A 45 3.51 -11.96 7.25
CA ASP A 45 4.25 -11.92 5.99
C ASP A 45 5.57 -12.71 6.00
N ILE A 46 6.20 -12.91 7.16
CA ILE A 46 7.47 -13.66 7.32
C ILE A 46 7.34 -15.11 6.81
N VAL A 47 6.12 -15.65 6.73
CA VAL A 47 5.93 -16.99 6.16
C VAL A 47 6.15 -17.00 4.63
N TYR A 48 5.96 -15.87 3.95
CA TYR A 48 6.08 -15.75 2.51
C TYR A 48 7.52 -15.43 2.06
N GLY A 49 8.32 -14.78 2.90
CA GLY A 49 9.74 -14.49 2.63
C GLY A 49 10.58 -14.41 3.89
N LEU A 50 11.91 -14.55 3.77
CA LEU A 50 12.85 -14.37 4.89
C LEU A 50 13.12 -12.89 5.23
N LEU A 51 12.35 -11.98 4.64
CA LEU A 51 12.45 -10.55 4.79
C LEU A 51 11.13 -10.03 5.36
N ASP A 52 11.22 -9.00 6.19
CA ASP A 52 10.05 -8.24 6.63
C ASP A 52 9.56 -7.44 5.42
N LEU A 53 8.45 -7.91 4.84
CA LEU A 53 7.82 -7.33 3.66
C LEU A 53 6.91 -6.16 4.05
N ARG A 54 6.83 -5.78 5.33
CA ARG A 54 5.84 -4.85 5.87
C ARG A 54 4.43 -5.40 5.68
N GLY A 55 3.98 -6.12 6.69
CA GLY A 55 2.71 -6.81 6.68
C GLY A 55 1.47 -5.91 6.92
N PRO A 56 0.34 -6.55 7.26
CA PRO A 56 -0.94 -5.93 7.51
C PRO A 56 -0.92 -4.81 8.55
N GLU A 57 -1.92 -3.93 8.48
CA GLU A 57 -2.14 -2.92 9.51
C GLU A 57 -2.59 -3.59 10.83
N PRO A 58 -1.94 -3.31 11.97
CA PRO A 58 -2.31 -3.89 13.25
C PRO A 58 -3.54 -3.19 13.87
N GLN A 59 -4.60 -2.98 13.09
CA GLN A 59 -5.87 -2.45 13.60
C GLN A 59 -6.56 -3.51 14.45
N SER A 60 -6.95 -3.12 15.67
CA SER A 60 -7.65 -4.02 16.58
C SER A 60 -9.15 -4.12 16.24
N PHE A 61 -9.72 -5.31 16.42
CA PHE A 61 -11.15 -5.59 16.24
C PHE A 61 -11.65 -6.61 17.27
N ALA A 62 -12.97 -6.75 17.40
CA ALA A 62 -13.58 -7.67 18.36
C ALA A 62 -13.99 -9.01 17.73
N LEU A 63 -13.79 -10.10 18.49
CA LEU A 63 -14.38 -11.42 18.26
C LEU A 63 -15.03 -11.95 19.56
N PRO A 64 -16.27 -12.49 19.53
CA PRO A 64 -17.16 -12.56 18.36
C PRO A 64 -17.51 -11.17 17.82
N LYS A 65 -17.74 -11.07 16.50
CA LYS A 65 -18.04 -9.79 15.84
C LYS A 65 -19.36 -9.21 16.40
N PRO A 66 -19.40 -7.93 16.81
CA PRO A 66 -20.64 -7.28 17.22
C PRO A 66 -21.71 -7.32 16.12
N ALA A 67 -22.98 -7.42 16.50
CA ALA A 67 -24.08 -7.64 15.55
C ALA A 67 -24.38 -6.41 14.67
N ASP A 68 -24.05 -5.21 15.14
CA ASP A 68 -24.18 -3.92 14.46
C ASP A 68 -22.94 -3.53 13.64
N THR A 69 -21.92 -4.40 13.61
CA THR A 69 -20.68 -4.16 12.86
C THR A 69 -20.75 -4.74 11.45
N PHE A 70 -20.49 -3.88 10.46
CA PHE A 70 -20.16 -4.28 9.09
C PHE A 70 -18.64 -4.27 8.90
N ARG A 71 -18.04 -5.46 8.74
CA ARG A 71 -16.60 -5.65 8.63
C ARG A 71 -16.18 -5.98 7.20
N VAL A 72 -15.45 -5.06 6.59
CA VAL A 72 -14.79 -5.26 5.30
C VAL A 72 -13.33 -5.62 5.56
N VAL A 73 -12.79 -6.59 4.83
CA VAL A 73 -11.34 -6.85 4.82
C VAL A 73 -10.81 -6.60 3.42
N VAL A 74 -9.84 -5.70 3.30
CA VAL A 74 -9.16 -5.43 2.03
C VAL A 74 -7.86 -6.22 2.00
N VAL A 75 -7.74 -7.14 1.04
CA VAL A 75 -6.55 -7.94 0.81
C VAL A 75 -5.86 -7.48 -0.48
N GLY A 76 -4.53 -7.49 -0.48
CA GLY A 76 -3.78 -7.21 -1.68
C GLY A 76 -2.31 -6.93 -1.40
N GLU A 77 -1.74 -6.12 -2.28
CA GLU A 77 -0.30 -5.91 -2.38
C GLU A 77 0.14 -4.61 -1.69
N SER A 78 1.24 -4.02 -2.17
CA SER A 78 1.84 -2.78 -1.66
C SER A 78 0.87 -1.58 -1.64
N SER A 79 0.07 -1.40 -2.69
CA SER A 79 -0.92 -0.31 -2.75
C SER A 79 -2.06 -0.45 -1.73
N VAL A 80 -2.38 -1.69 -1.33
CA VAL A 80 -3.36 -1.94 -0.24
C VAL A 80 -2.73 -1.65 1.10
N GLN A 81 -1.50 -2.16 1.31
CA GLN A 81 -0.74 -1.93 2.53
C GLN A 81 -0.51 -0.43 2.77
N GLY A 82 -0.40 0.37 1.72
CA GLY A 82 -0.29 1.83 1.77
C GLY A 82 1.03 2.37 1.25
N TYR A 83 1.99 1.50 0.89
CA TYR A 83 3.30 1.93 0.41
C TYR A 83 3.20 2.96 -0.74
N PRO A 84 3.98 4.06 -0.70
CA PRO A 84 5.02 4.40 0.29
C PRO A 84 4.49 5.18 1.52
N TYR A 85 3.19 5.40 1.63
CA TYR A 85 2.57 5.97 2.83
C TYR A 85 2.44 4.93 3.96
N PRO A 86 2.15 5.39 5.20
CA PRO A 86 1.70 4.51 6.27
C PRO A 86 0.32 3.91 5.97
N SER A 87 0.03 2.73 6.51
CA SER A 87 -1.23 2.01 6.24
C SER A 87 -2.47 2.81 6.65
N GLU A 88 -2.32 3.69 7.62
CA GLU A 88 -3.37 4.57 8.12
C GLU A 88 -3.74 5.70 7.14
N LEU A 89 -2.95 5.92 6.07
CA LEU A 89 -3.29 6.83 4.97
C LEU A 89 -3.75 6.10 3.72
N ALA A 90 -3.65 4.77 3.70
CA ALA A 90 -3.99 3.97 2.55
C ALA A 90 -5.50 3.99 2.27
N PHE A 91 -5.87 3.60 1.05
CA PHE A 91 -7.26 3.60 0.63
C PHE A 91 -8.19 2.72 1.51
N PRO A 92 -7.75 1.62 2.18
CA PRO A 92 -8.60 0.90 3.12
C PRO A 92 -9.06 1.78 4.30
N ARG A 93 -8.16 2.59 4.87
CA ARG A 93 -8.51 3.51 5.96
C ARG A 93 -9.46 4.60 5.47
N GLN A 94 -9.19 5.16 4.30
CA GLN A 94 -10.08 6.15 3.66
C GLN A 94 -11.44 5.54 3.28
N LEU A 95 -11.47 4.26 2.89
CA LEU A 95 -12.71 3.52 2.61
C LEU A 95 -13.55 3.36 3.88
N GLN A 96 -12.93 3.14 5.04
CA GLN A 96 -13.65 3.12 6.30
C GLN A 96 -14.40 4.43 6.52
N LEU A 97 -13.73 5.57 6.36
CA LEU A 97 -14.35 6.89 6.49
C LEU A 97 -15.52 7.09 5.53
N VAL A 98 -15.32 6.73 4.25
CA VAL A 98 -16.37 6.80 3.23
C VAL A 98 -17.58 5.98 3.67
N LEU A 99 -17.38 4.73 4.07
CA LEU A 99 -18.47 3.84 4.45
C LEU A 99 -19.16 4.27 5.76
N GLU A 100 -18.43 4.77 6.76
CA GLU A 100 -19.01 5.32 8.00
C GLU A 100 -19.96 6.49 7.71
N ARG A 101 -19.61 7.35 6.74
CA ARG A 101 -20.46 8.46 6.33
C ARG A 101 -21.69 8.02 5.55
N GLN A 102 -21.57 6.98 4.73
CA GLN A 102 -22.66 6.47 3.90
C GLN A 102 -23.61 5.53 4.69
N LEU A 103 -23.10 4.83 5.70
CA LEU A 103 -23.81 3.80 6.46
C LEU A 103 -23.95 4.19 7.93
N SER A 104 -24.50 5.37 8.21
CA SER A 104 -24.58 5.97 9.56
C SER A 104 -25.29 5.14 10.64
N GLN A 105 -26.03 4.10 10.25
CA GLN A 105 -26.73 3.17 11.16
C GLN A 105 -25.91 1.93 11.53
N LYS A 106 -24.70 1.76 10.97
CA LYS A 106 -23.81 0.62 11.22
C LYS A 106 -22.48 1.10 11.76
N HIS A 107 -21.88 0.29 12.62
CA HIS A 107 -20.46 0.46 12.94
C HIS A 107 -19.65 -0.17 11.80
N VAL A 108 -18.84 0.61 11.10
CA VAL A 108 -18.03 0.08 9.99
C VAL A 108 -16.60 -0.15 10.43
N GLU A 109 -16.07 -1.33 10.11
CA GLU A 109 -14.65 -1.65 10.26
C GLU A 109 -14.10 -2.02 8.88
N VAL A 110 -12.98 -1.43 8.48
CA VAL A 110 -12.25 -1.86 7.28
C VAL A 110 -10.85 -2.28 7.71
N LEU A 111 -10.58 -3.58 7.69
CA LEU A 111 -9.29 -4.14 8.07
C LEU A 111 -8.37 -4.20 6.86
N ASN A 112 -7.17 -3.62 6.97
CA ASN A 112 -6.16 -3.63 5.93
C ASN A 112 -5.22 -4.84 6.06
N ALA A 113 -5.46 -5.86 5.22
CA ALA A 113 -4.64 -7.06 5.12
C ALA A 113 -3.67 -7.03 3.92
N GLY A 114 -3.26 -5.83 3.49
CA GLY A 114 -2.26 -5.65 2.44
C GLY A 114 -0.87 -6.06 2.90
N ILE A 115 -0.08 -6.62 1.99
CA ILE A 115 1.33 -7.00 2.23
C ILE A 115 2.16 -6.51 1.05
N VAL A 116 3.27 -5.82 1.29
CA VAL A 116 4.08 -5.28 0.20
C VAL A 116 4.77 -6.42 -0.57
N GLY A 117 4.81 -6.31 -1.90
CA GLY A 117 5.62 -7.18 -2.76
C GLY A 117 5.13 -8.62 -2.96
N ILE A 118 3.98 -9.02 -2.42
CA ILE A 118 3.41 -10.35 -2.69
C ILE A 118 2.66 -10.39 -4.02
N SER A 119 2.67 -11.55 -4.68
CA SER A 119 1.78 -11.87 -5.82
C SER A 119 0.44 -12.47 -5.36
N THR A 120 -0.41 -12.89 -6.29
CA THR A 120 -1.63 -13.63 -5.93
C THR A 120 -1.38 -14.98 -5.27
N THR A 121 -0.17 -15.55 -5.38
CA THR A 121 0.18 -16.86 -4.81
C THR A 121 0.14 -16.86 -3.27
N PRO A 122 0.90 -16.00 -2.55
CA PRO A 122 0.70 -15.81 -1.10
C PRO A 122 -0.70 -15.30 -0.74
N LEU A 123 -1.33 -14.52 -1.61
CA LEU A 123 -2.63 -13.91 -1.34
C LEU A 123 -3.74 -14.94 -1.13
N VAL A 124 -3.66 -16.12 -1.78
CA VAL A 124 -4.57 -17.25 -1.51
C VAL A 124 -4.57 -17.65 -0.04
N ASP A 125 -3.38 -17.67 0.58
CA ASP A 125 -3.24 -18.01 1.99
C ASP A 125 -3.71 -16.87 2.90
N VAL A 126 -3.37 -15.61 2.58
CA VAL A 126 -3.91 -14.43 3.28
C VAL A 126 -5.43 -14.46 3.33
N VAL A 127 -6.10 -14.69 2.19
CA VAL A 127 -7.56 -14.81 2.09
C VAL A 127 -8.10 -15.92 2.99
N ARG A 128 -7.44 -17.07 3.04
CA ARG A 128 -7.84 -18.18 3.92
C ARG A 128 -7.78 -17.77 5.39
N GLN A 129 -6.72 -17.08 5.80
CA GLN A 129 -6.52 -16.69 7.19
C GLN A 129 -7.47 -15.55 7.61
N VAL A 130 -7.73 -14.55 6.75
CA VAL A 130 -8.63 -13.42 7.13
C VAL A 130 -10.07 -13.85 7.40
N LEU A 131 -10.52 -15.01 6.92
CA LEU A 131 -11.85 -15.53 7.25
C LEU A 131 -12.07 -15.69 8.77
N THR A 132 -10.99 -15.91 9.54
CA THR A 132 -11.05 -15.99 11.00
C THR A 132 -11.38 -14.66 11.67
N SER A 133 -11.30 -13.54 10.94
CA SER A 133 -11.76 -12.22 11.39
C SER A 133 -13.27 -12.00 11.19
N ALA A 134 -14.03 -12.98 10.69
CA ALA A 134 -15.46 -12.90 10.43
C ALA A 134 -15.90 -11.73 9.51
N PRO A 135 -15.27 -11.55 8.32
CA PRO A 135 -15.65 -10.50 7.37
C PRO A 135 -17.07 -10.66 6.84
N ASP A 136 -17.75 -9.53 6.60
CA ASP A 136 -18.98 -9.46 5.80
C ASP A 136 -18.68 -9.29 4.30
N LEU A 137 -17.50 -8.77 3.97
CA LEU A 137 -17.04 -8.57 2.60
C LEU A 137 -15.51 -8.66 2.55
N ILE A 138 -14.99 -9.34 1.53
CA ILE A 138 -13.57 -9.29 1.18
C ILE A 138 -13.39 -8.50 -0.12
N VAL A 139 -12.52 -7.51 -0.11
CA VAL A 139 -12.11 -6.75 -1.30
C VAL A 139 -10.72 -7.20 -1.72
N VAL A 140 -10.54 -7.60 -2.98
CA VAL A 140 -9.27 -8.12 -3.51
C VAL A 140 -8.70 -7.15 -4.55
N TYR A 141 -7.56 -6.53 -4.24
CA TYR A 141 -6.79 -5.68 -5.18
C TYR A 141 -5.43 -6.31 -5.43
N ALA A 142 -5.23 -6.95 -6.58
CA ALA A 142 -3.99 -7.67 -6.90
C ALA A 142 -3.75 -7.85 -8.40
N GLY A 143 -2.48 -7.91 -8.80
CA GLY A 143 -2.06 -8.22 -10.16
C GLY A 143 -0.72 -7.61 -10.59
N HIS A 144 -0.22 -6.56 -9.93
CA HIS A 144 1.04 -5.93 -10.33
C HIS A 144 2.25 -6.84 -10.12
N ASN A 145 2.19 -7.66 -9.08
CA ASN A 145 3.32 -8.45 -8.61
C ASN A 145 3.37 -9.89 -9.15
N GLU A 146 2.53 -10.24 -10.13
CA GLU A 146 2.39 -11.62 -10.61
C GLU A 146 3.66 -12.17 -11.29
N PHE A 147 4.50 -11.28 -11.82
CA PHE A 147 5.79 -11.64 -12.42
C PHE A 147 6.89 -11.70 -11.35
N TYR A 148 7.17 -10.58 -10.67
CA TYR A 148 8.38 -10.44 -9.87
C TYR A 148 8.18 -10.48 -8.36
N GLY A 149 6.94 -10.33 -7.88
CA GLY A 149 6.66 -10.38 -6.45
C GLY A 149 6.87 -11.77 -5.86
N VAL A 150 6.79 -11.88 -4.54
CA VAL A 150 6.90 -13.16 -3.84
C VAL A 150 5.82 -14.12 -4.34
N GLY A 151 6.23 -15.30 -4.82
CA GLY A 151 5.32 -16.25 -5.46
C GLY A 151 5.03 -15.99 -6.94
N GLY A 152 5.63 -14.96 -7.54
CA GLY A 152 5.48 -14.61 -8.95
C GLY A 152 6.31 -15.52 -9.87
N VAL A 153 5.91 -15.61 -11.15
CA VAL A 153 6.48 -16.58 -12.10
C VAL A 153 7.94 -16.35 -12.47
N ALA A 154 8.46 -15.15 -12.23
CA ALA A 154 9.85 -14.75 -12.44
C ALA A 154 10.57 -14.44 -11.11
N SER A 155 9.96 -14.77 -9.97
CA SER A 155 10.54 -14.53 -8.65
C SER A 155 11.53 -15.62 -8.23
N ASN A 156 12.58 -15.21 -7.51
CA ASN A 156 13.52 -16.13 -6.87
C ASN A 156 13.09 -16.50 -5.44
N VAL A 157 11.97 -15.96 -4.93
CA VAL A 157 11.49 -16.20 -3.57
C VAL A 157 10.41 -17.29 -3.59
N SER A 158 10.67 -18.37 -2.85
CA SER A 158 9.85 -19.58 -2.60
C SER A 158 8.35 -19.45 -2.94
N THR A 159 7.85 -20.35 -3.80
CA THR A 159 6.59 -20.15 -4.54
C THR A 159 5.53 -21.25 -4.36
N ALA A 160 5.84 -22.37 -3.71
CA ALA A 160 4.87 -23.45 -3.60
C ALA A 160 4.03 -23.31 -2.31
N PRO A 161 2.68 -23.37 -2.37
CA PRO A 161 1.83 -23.16 -1.19
C PRO A 161 2.17 -24.06 0.02
N TRP A 162 2.63 -25.29 -0.21
CA TRP A 162 3.04 -26.21 0.85
C TRP A 162 4.26 -25.72 1.64
N GLN A 163 5.11 -24.87 1.04
CA GLN A 163 6.27 -24.29 1.71
C GLN A 163 5.86 -23.29 2.78
N PHE A 164 4.74 -22.59 2.61
CA PHE A 164 4.19 -21.71 3.64
C PHE A 164 3.83 -22.54 4.88
N GLU A 165 3.16 -23.68 4.69
CA GLU A 165 2.84 -24.59 5.80
C GLU A 165 4.09 -25.12 6.50
N VAL A 166 5.14 -25.48 5.74
CA VAL A 166 6.42 -25.89 6.31
C VAL A 166 7.04 -24.79 7.17
N ARG A 167 6.99 -23.53 6.72
CA ARG A 167 7.55 -22.37 7.45
C ARG A 167 6.78 -22.02 8.73
N ARG A 168 5.53 -22.49 8.88
CA ARG A 168 4.75 -22.35 10.12
C ARG A 168 5.23 -23.27 11.24
N PHE A 169 5.92 -24.36 10.92
CA PHE A 169 6.49 -25.25 11.94
C PHE A 169 7.62 -24.53 12.69
N ARG A 170 7.56 -24.54 14.04
CA ARG A 170 8.61 -23.98 14.91
C ARG A 170 9.97 -24.66 14.65
N LEU A 171 9.96 -25.93 14.26
CA LEU A 171 11.18 -26.63 13.84
C LEU A 171 11.79 -26.02 12.56
N ALA A 172 10.97 -25.62 11.58
CA ALA A 172 11.48 -24.92 10.41
C ALA A 172 12.02 -23.54 10.80
N GLN A 173 11.35 -22.82 11.70
CA GLN A 173 11.80 -21.51 12.19
C GLN A 173 13.17 -21.58 12.89
N LEU A 174 13.52 -22.71 13.51
CA LEU A 174 14.85 -22.93 14.12
C LEU A 174 16.00 -22.79 13.09
N PHE A 175 15.80 -23.32 11.89
CA PHE A 175 16.82 -23.31 10.83
C PHE A 175 16.90 -22.00 10.05
N HIS A 176 15.87 -21.16 10.14
CA HIS A 176 15.83 -19.85 9.48
C HIS A 176 16.23 -18.69 10.42
N GLY A 177 16.41 -18.97 11.72
CA GLY A 177 16.68 -17.95 12.73
C GLY A 177 15.51 -17.00 12.96
N ARG A 178 15.61 -16.13 13.96
CA ARG A 178 14.72 -14.95 14.05
C ARG A 178 15.21 -13.97 12.98
N PRO A 179 14.43 -13.62 11.95
CA PRO A 179 14.85 -12.58 11.02
C PRO A 179 15.13 -11.31 11.83
N PRO A 180 16.26 -10.62 11.60
CA PRO A 180 16.52 -9.36 12.27
C PRO A 180 15.37 -8.40 11.94
N ILE A 181 14.81 -7.74 12.97
CA ILE A 181 13.82 -6.68 12.82
C ILE A 181 14.58 -5.47 12.27
N THR A 182 14.87 -5.49 10.97
CA THR A 182 15.42 -4.35 10.26
C THR A 182 14.39 -4.02 9.21
N VAL A 183 13.54 -3.04 9.55
CA VAL A 183 12.69 -2.38 8.56
C VAL A 183 13.62 -1.54 7.70
N THR A 184 14.23 -2.16 6.70
CA THR A 184 14.94 -1.43 5.64
C THR A 184 13.91 -0.98 4.62
N ALA A 185 13.09 0.00 5.05
CA ALA A 185 12.12 0.69 4.22
C ALA A 185 12.74 1.02 2.84
N GLY A 186 12.14 0.49 1.77
CA GLY A 186 12.53 0.72 0.38
C GLY A 186 13.77 -0.03 -0.12
N GLN A 187 14.78 -0.31 0.72
CA GLN A 187 16.00 -0.99 0.28
C GLN A 187 15.78 -2.48 -0.01
N ASP A 188 14.94 -3.17 0.78
CA ASP A 188 14.70 -4.61 0.59
C ASP A 188 13.62 -4.94 -0.45
N LEU A 189 12.70 -4.00 -0.73
CA LEU A 189 11.74 -4.18 -1.81
C LEU A 189 12.46 -4.22 -3.16
N ILE A 190 13.50 -3.42 -3.35
CA ILE A 190 14.28 -3.34 -4.59
C ILE A 190 15.33 -4.45 -4.66
N SER A 191 15.91 -4.85 -3.52
CA SER A 191 16.94 -5.90 -3.47
C SER A 191 16.37 -7.31 -3.69
N THR A 192 15.08 -7.52 -3.41
CA THR A 192 14.36 -8.79 -3.64
C THR A 192 13.80 -8.95 -5.04
N LEU A 193 13.58 -7.83 -5.74
CA LEU A 193 13.18 -7.85 -7.12
C LEU A 193 14.34 -8.41 -7.96
N PRO A 194 14.07 -9.34 -8.90
CA PRO A 194 15.10 -9.83 -9.79
C PRO A 194 15.76 -8.66 -10.54
N GLN A 195 16.98 -8.29 -10.13
CA GLN A 195 17.79 -7.27 -10.81
C GLN A 195 18.10 -7.67 -12.27
N GLN A 196 17.96 -8.96 -12.58
CA GLN A 196 18.02 -9.48 -13.92
C GLN A 196 16.61 -9.58 -14.51
N SER A 197 16.18 -8.54 -15.21
CA SER A 197 15.08 -8.55 -16.19
C SER A 197 15.38 -9.47 -17.42
N SER A 198 16.23 -10.50 -17.28
CA SER A 198 16.67 -11.43 -18.34
C SER A 198 15.54 -12.33 -18.88
N ALA A 199 14.35 -12.22 -18.30
CA ALA A 199 13.11 -12.88 -18.68
C ALA A 199 12.29 -12.13 -19.77
N GLY A 200 12.75 -10.94 -20.20
CA GLY A 200 12.04 -10.03 -21.10
C GLY A 200 11.46 -10.68 -22.36
N GLN A 201 10.13 -10.62 -22.50
CA GLN A 201 9.32 -11.17 -23.60
C GLN A 201 9.48 -12.67 -23.85
N SER A 202 9.35 -13.49 -22.80
CA SER A 202 9.06 -14.92 -22.99
C SER A 202 7.53 -15.11 -23.04
N PRO A 203 6.93 -15.45 -24.20
CA PRO A 203 5.51 -15.79 -24.28
C PRO A 203 5.12 -16.90 -23.29
N ARG A 204 6.09 -17.74 -22.93
CA ARG A 204 5.93 -18.77 -21.90
C ARG A 204 5.74 -18.17 -20.50
N LEU A 205 6.54 -17.17 -20.11
CA LEU A 205 6.39 -16.53 -18.81
C LEU A 205 5.08 -15.75 -18.71
N GLU A 206 4.67 -15.08 -19.79
CA GLU A 206 3.38 -14.39 -19.86
C GLU A 206 2.22 -15.38 -19.74
N ALA A 207 2.25 -16.50 -20.46
CA ALA A 207 1.25 -17.55 -20.34
C ALA A 207 1.22 -18.16 -18.93
N GLN A 208 2.39 -18.35 -18.30
CA GLN A 208 2.48 -18.82 -16.91
C GLN A 208 1.88 -17.81 -15.93
N ALA A 209 2.17 -16.51 -16.08
CA ALA A 209 1.61 -15.47 -15.22
C ALA A 209 0.10 -15.40 -15.34
N ARG A 210 -0.44 -15.45 -16.57
CA ARG A 210 -1.89 -15.48 -16.82
C ARG A 210 -2.56 -16.70 -16.18
N GLU A 211 -1.97 -17.88 -16.34
CA GLU A 211 -2.52 -19.10 -15.74
C GLU A 211 -2.44 -19.06 -14.21
N GLN A 212 -1.32 -18.59 -13.66
CA GLN A 212 -1.15 -18.43 -12.21
C GLN A 212 -2.19 -17.45 -11.64
N TYR A 213 -2.32 -16.27 -12.23
CA TYR A 213 -3.32 -15.26 -11.84
C TYR A 213 -4.74 -15.83 -11.89
N ARG A 214 -5.11 -16.48 -13.01
CA ARG A 214 -6.41 -17.13 -13.19
C ARG A 214 -6.66 -18.20 -12.11
N HIS A 215 -5.70 -19.09 -11.89
CA HIS A 215 -5.80 -20.18 -10.93
C HIS A 215 -5.95 -19.67 -9.50
N ASN A 216 -5.16 -18.67 -9.11
CA ASN A 216 -5.16 -18.11 -7.77
C ASN A 216 -6.44 -17.33 -7.49
N LEU A 217 -6.91 -16.48 -8.42
CA LEU A 217 -8.20 -15.79 -8.28
C LEU A 217 -9.38 -16.77 -8.21
N GLN A 218 -9.40 -17.82 -9.04
CA GLN A 218 -10.40 -18.88 -8.92
C GLN A 218 -10.37 -19.53 -7.53
N THR A 219 -9.19 -19.76 -6.98
CA THR A 219 -9.03 -20.37 -5.66
C THR A 219 -9.52 -19.45 -4.55
N ILE A 220 -9.18 -18.15 -4.61
CA ILE A 220 -9.70 -17.11 -3.71
C ILE A 220 -11.24 -17.08 -3.74
N ILE A 221 -11.84 -17.02 -4.94
CA ILE A 221 -13.30 -17.05 -5.11
C ILE A 221 -13.89 -18.30 -4.44
N ARG A 222 -13.32 -19.49 -4.67
CA ARG A 222 -13.81 -20.74 -4.08
C ARG A 222 -13.70 -20.76 -2.55
N ILE A 223 -12.63 -20.19 -1.99
CA ILE A 223 -12.44 -20.07 -0.54
C ILE A 223 -13.57 -19.22 0.06
N CYS A 224 -13.81 -18.04 -0.50
CA CYS A 224 -14.87 -17.14 -0.03
C CYS A 224 -16.27 -17.74 -0.24
N GLN A 225 -16.49 -18.43 -1.37
CA GLN A 225 -17.74 -19.14 -1.65
C GLN A 225 -18.06 -20.21 -0.60
N ARG A 226 -17.07 -21.03 -0.23
CA ARG A 226 -17.26 -22.05 0.81
C ARG A 226 -17.55 -21.44 2.17
N ALA A 227 -16.98 -20.27 2.45
CA ALA A 227 -17.23 -19.52 3.68
C ALA A 227 -18.52 -18.68 3.63
N GLN A 228 -19.21 -18.62 2.48
CA GLN A 228 -20.37 -17.75 2.25
C GLN A 228 -20.07 -16.25 2.51
N VAL A 229 -18.85 -15.83 2.20
CA VAL A 229 -18.41 -14.43 2.34
C VAL A 229 -18.42 -13.75 0.97
N PRO A 230 -19.21 -12.67 0.78
CA PRO A 230 -19.16 -11.85 -0.41
C PRO A 230 -17.75 -11.37 -0.74
N THR A 231 -17.42 -11.30 -2.03
CA THR A 231 -16.11 -10.89 -2.54
C THR A 231 -16.26 -9.86 -3.65
N LEU A 232 -15.53 -8.75 -3.53
CA LEU A 232 -15.37 -7.75 -4.58
C LEU A 232 -13.96 -7.86 -5.16
N LEU A 233 -13.85 -8.27 -6.42
CA LEU A 233 -12.59 -8.23 -7.16
C LEU A 233 -12.39 -6.84 -7.76
N CYS A 234 -11.19 -6.28 -7.60
CA CYS A 234 -10.82 -4.98 -8.15
C CYS A 234 -9.83 -5.14 -9.30
N GLY A 235 -10.15 -4.57 -10.46
CA GLY A 235 -9.16 -4.32 -11.50
C GLY A 235 -8.13 -3.32 -11.00
N VAL A 236 -6.86 -3.57 -11.26
CA VAL A 236 -5.77 -2.68 -10.80
C VAL A 236 -5.53 -1.54 -11.81
N ALA A 237 -5.09 -0.39 -11.30
CA ALA A 237 -4.73 0.77 -12.11
C ALA A 237 -3.22 1.05 -12.01
N SER A 238 -2.65 1.69 -13.02
CA SER A 238 -1.22 2.03 -13.06
C SER A 238 -1.01 3.39 -13.71
N ASN A 239 0.12 4.01 -13.40
CA ASN A 239 0.61 5.16 -14.14
C ASN A 239 0.95 4.73 -15.58
N LEU A 240 0.13 5.18 -16.54
CA LEU A 240 0.34 4.92 -17.96
C LEU A 240 1.12 6.06 -18.61
N ARG A 241 0.80 7.29 -18.19
CA ARG A 241 1.25 8.51 -18.84
C ARG A 241 2.73 8.82 -18.63
N ASP A 242 3.19 8.70 -17.37
CA ASP A 242 4.49 9.20 -16.94
C ASP A 242 5.49 8.06 -16.69
N GLN A 243 5.02 6.82 -16.55
CA GLN A 243 5.88 5.65 -16.47
C GLN A 243 6.28 5.15 -17.87
N SER A 244 7.48 5.53 -18.29
CA SER A 244 8.08 5.04 -19.53
C SER A 244 8.56 3.58 -19.45
N PRO A 245 8.59 2.84 -20.59
CA PRO A 245 9.12 1.47 -20.65
C PRO A 245 10.64 1.36 -20.45
N GLU A 246 11.14 0.17 -20.09
CA GLU A 246 12.58 -0.11 -19.93
C GLU A 246 13.33 -0.17 -21.29
N LEU A 247 14.50 0.46 -21.37
CA LEU A 247 15.42 0.42 -22.52
C LEU A 247 16.32 -0.82 -22.46
N ARG A 248 15.83 -2.01 -22.82
CA ARG A 248 16.67 -3.24 -22.79
C ARG A 248 17.05 -3.80 -24.16
N TYR A 249 16.35 -3.45 -25.23
CA TYR A 249 16.64 -3.97 -26.58
C TYR A 249 17.36 -3.01 -27.51
N LEU A 250 17.62 -1.78 -27.06
CA LEU A 250 18.01 -0.74 -27.97
C LEU A 250 19.12 0.10 -27.33
N ALA A 251 20.34 -0.39 -27.45
CA ALA A 251 21.52 0.46 -27.30
C ALA A 251 21.55 1.57 -28.38
N GLU A 252 20.62 1.55 -29.34
CA GLU A 252 20.46 2.49 -30.45
C GLU A 252 18.96 2.57 -30.87
N ASP A 253 18.00 2.87 -29.97
CA ASP A 253 16.64 3.24 -30.44
C ASP A 253 16.67 4.72 -30.76
N PRO A 254 16.64 5.13 -32.03
CA PRO A 254 16.47 6.54 -32.35
C PRO A 254 15.19 7.12 -31.74
N LEU A 255 14.19 6.28 -31.40
CA LEU A 255 12.95 6.71 -30.76
C LEU A 255 13.11 7.01 -29.26
N ALA A 256 14.11 6.43 -28.58
CA ALA A 256 14.37 6.76 -27.18
C ALA A 256 14.81 8.21 -27.02
N GLU A 257 15.56 8.73 -28.01
CA GLU A 257 16.06 10.11 -28.07
C GLU A 257 15.06 11.11 -28.66
N ILE A 258 13.89 10.67 -29.14
CA ILE A 258 12.85 11.61 -29.60
C ILE A 258 12.46 12.49 -28.42
N THR A 259 12.84 13.75 -28.55
CA THR A 259 12.41 14.84 -27.68
C THR A 259 11.18 15.46 -28.34
N LEU A 260 10.06 15.50 -27.62
CA LEU A 260 8.90 16.23 -28.10
C LEU A 260 9.29 17.71 -28.25
N PRO A 261 8.95 18.37 -29.37
CA PRO A 261 9.23 19.78 -29.53
C PRO A 261 8.58 20.57 -28.38
N ASP A 262 9.33 21.52 -27.82
CA ASP A 262 8.81 22.42 -26.79
C ASP A 262 7.54 23.11 -27.29
N GLN A 263 6.56 23.26 -26.40
CA GLN A 263 5.36 24.02 -26.71
C GLN A 263 5.70 25.52 -26.75
N ASP A 264 6.32 25.99 -27.84
CA ASP A 264 6.51 27.42 -28.09
C ASP A 264 5.14 28.03 -28.45
N PRO A 265 4.56 28.89 -27.58
CA PRO A 265 3.26 29.51 -27.85
C PRO A 265 3.29 30.47 -29.04
N ASN A 266 4.47 30.84 -29.56
CA ASN A 266 4.63 31.80 -30.64
C ASN A 266 4.62 31.19 -32.05
N ASP A 267 4.74 29.87 -32.20
CA ASP A 267 4.66 29.19 -33.51
C ASP A 267 3.89 27.85 -33.45
N PRO A 268 2.56 27.90 -33.24
CA PRO A 268 1.74 26.70 -33.14
C PRO A 268 1.69 25.89 -34.44
N GLN A 269 1.87 26.53 -35.60
CA GLN A 269 1.79 25.85 -36.90
C GLN A 269 3.04 25.01 -37.19
N SER A 270 4.23 25.50 -36.83
CA SER A 270 5.47 24.73 -36.95
C SER A 270 5.49 23.56 -35.96
N LEU A 271 5.01 23.80 -34.73
CA LEU A 271 4.84 22.75 -33.72
C LEU A 271 3.91 21.64 -34.22
N GLU A 272 2.72 21.99 -34.70
CA GLU A 272 1.74 21.02 -35.22
C GLU A 272 2.31 20.21 -36.38
N LYS A 273 2.99 20.84 -37.36
CA LYS A 273 3.65 20.12 -38.47
C LYS A 273 4.71 19.13 -37.97
N SER A 274 5.50 19.54 -36.99
CA SER A 274 6.53 18.69 -36.39
C SER A 274 5.91 17.48 -35.68
N LEU A 275 4.84 17.70 -34.91
CA LEU A 275 4.10 16.63 -34.23
C LEU A 275 3.43 15.68 -35.23
N VAL A 276 2.83 16.18 -36.30
CA VAL A 276 2.25 15.33 -37.36
C VAL A 276 3.31 14.47 -38.03
N HIS A 277 4.49 15.03 -38.31
CA HIS A 277 5.62 14.26 -38.84
C HIS A 277 6.11 13.20 -37.85
N LEU A 278 6.27 13.55 -36.57
CA LEU A 278 6.66 12.60 -35.52
C LEU A 278 5.62 11.48 -35.36
N ARG A 279 4.32 11.78 -35.50
CA ARG A 279 3.27 10.76 -35.43
C ARG A 279 3.43 9.73 -36.54
N GLU A 280 3.75 10.17 -37.76
CA GLU A 280 4.01 9.28 -38.89
C GLU A 280 5.23 8.39 -38.62
N VAL A 281 6.34 8.97 -38.16
CA VAL A 281 7.57 8.24 -37.82
C VAL A 281 7.30 7.19 -36.74
N CYS A 282 6.64 7.57 -35.64
CA CYS A 282 6.32 6.65 -34.55
C CYS A 282 5.33 5.56 -34.99
N SER A 283 4.34 5.90 -35.83
CA SER A 283 3.36 4.93 -36.36
C SER A 283 4.05 3.89 -37.26
N GLN A 284 4.97 4.32 -38.12
CA GLN A 284 5.77 3.41 -38.94
C GLN A 284 6.64 2.49 -38.09
N ALA A 285 7.28 3.03 -37.05
CA ALA A 285 8.07 2.22 -36.11
C ALA A 285 7.21 1.17 -35.37
N CYS A 286 6.00 1.54 -34.93
CA CYS A 286 5.06 0.62 -34.30
C CYS A 286 4.64 -0.49 -35.28
N ALA A 287 4.45 -0.18 -36.56
CA ALA A 287 4.10 -1.18 -37.57
C ALA A 287 5.25 -2.16 -37.87
N GLN A 288 6.49 -1.67 -37.89
CA GLN A 288 7.69 -2.49 -38.15
C GLN A 288 8.11 -3.32 -36.93
N THR A 289 7.92 -2.76 -35.73
CA THR A 289 8.29 -3.39 -34.46
C THR A 289 7.12 -3.37 -33.46
N PRO A 290 6.08 -4.21 -33.67
CA PRO A 290 4.86 -4.15 -32.84
C PRO A 290 5.08 -4.40 -31.35
N LEU A 291 6.18 -5.07 -30.97
CA LEU A 291 6.57 -5.34 -29.58
C LEU A 291 7.52 -4.29 -28.99
N ASN A 292 7.82 -3.20 -29.72
CA ASN A 292 8.62 -2.10 -29.20
C ASN A 292 7.74 -1.17 -28.34
N ALA A 293 7.79 -1.36 -27.02
CA ALA A 293 7.06 -0.55 -26.06
C ALA A 293 7.40 0.94 -26.13
N VAL A 294 8.66 1.28 -26.41
CA VAL A 294 9.14 2.68 -26.50
C VAL A 294 8.50 3.36 -27.71
N ALA A 295 8.41 2.67 -28.85
CA ALA A 295 7.75 3.21 -30.05
C ALA A 295 6.28 3.55 -29.78
N HIS A 296 5.54 2.64 -29.13
CA HIS A 296 4.14 2.89 -28.74
C HIS A 296 4.03 4.04 -27.73
N TYR A 297 4.94 4.12 -26.77
CA TYR A 297 4.94 5.18 -25.76
C TYR A 297 5.21 6.56 -26.38
N ARG A 298 6.15 6.66 -27.33
CA ARG A 298 6.41 7.90 -28.08
C ARG A 298 5.24 8.27 -28.98
N LEU A 299 4.63 7.30 -29.67
CA LEU A 299 3.40 7.52 -30.43
C LEU A 299 2.30 8.11 -29.54
N ALA A 300 2.16 7.57 -28.33
CA ALA A 300 1.17 8.03 -27.37
C ALA A 300 1.38 9.49 -26.95
N GLN A 301 2.62 9.85 -26.61
CA GLN A 301 2.99 11.22 -26.25
C GLN A 301 2.74 12.22 -27.40
N VAL A 302 3.07 11.83 -28.64
CA VAL A 302 2.81 12.68 -29.82
C VAL A 302 1.32 12.85 -30.07
N CYS A 303 0.54 11.77 -29.98
CA CYS A 303 -0.92 11.85 -30.11
C CYS A 303 -1.55 12.70 -29.00
N GLU A 304 -1.06 12.61 -27.76
CA GLU A 304 -1.54 13.44 -26.65
C GLU A 304 -1.22 14.93 -26.91
N ALA A 305 -0.02 15.25 -27.39
CA ALA A 305 0.36 16.61 -27.77
C ALA A 305 -0.51 17.17 -28.92
N LEU A 306 -0.97 16.30 -29.83
CA LEU A 306 -1.94 16.63 -30.88
C LEU A 306 -3.40 16.64 -30.39
N LYS A 307 -3.64 16.40 -29.10
CA LYS A 307 -4.97 16.31 -28.46
C LYS A 307 -5.85 15.17 -29.00
N ASP A 308 -5.25 14.18 -29.65
CA ASP A 308 -5.90 12.93 -30.02
C ASP A 308 -5.82 11.94 -28.84
N PHE A 309 -6.63 12.19 -27.82
CA PHE A 309 -6.59 11.45 -26.55
C PHE A 309 -7.00 9.98 -26.71
N GLU A 310 -7.85 9.66 -27.69
CA GLU A 310 -8.25 8.28 -27.95
C GLU A 310 -7.05 7.48 -28.50
N ALA A 311 -6.38 8.00 -29.54
CA ALA A 311 -5.21 7.35 -30.10
C ALA A 311 -4.04 7.30 -29.09
N ALA A 312 -3.84 8.38 -28.34
CA ALA A 312 -2.83 8.44 -27.29
C ALA A 312 -3.08 7.36 -26.23
N GLY A 313 -4.31 7.26 -25.72
CA GLY A 313 -4.64 6.27 -24.71
C GLY A 313 -4.49 4.83 -25.20
N ALA A 314 -4.84 4.56 -26.47
CA ALA A 314 -4.61 3.24 -27.07
C ALA A 314 -3.11 2.90 -27.12
N ALA A 315 -2.29 3.83 -27.58
CA ALA A 315 -0.85 3.65 -27.68
C ALA A 315 -0.17 3.49 -26.30
N TYR A 316 -0.58 4.26 -25.28
CA TYR A 316 -0.09 4.09 -23.90
C TYR A 316 -0.40 2.70 -23.32
N ARG A 317 -1.61 2.17 -23.56
CA ARG A 317 -1.98 0.82 -23.12
C ARG A 317 -1.15 -0.25 -23.83
N THR A 318 -0.93 -0.11 -25.15
CA THR A 318 -0.05 -1.02 -25.90
C THR A 318 1.39 -0.94 -25.42
N ALA A 319 1.90 0.26 -25.09
CA ALA A 319 3.24 0.42 -24.52
C ALA A 319 3.40 -0.37 -23.21
N ARG A 320 2.44 -0.25 -22.27
CA ARG A 320 2.41 -1.08 -21.06
C ARG A 320 2.35 -2.57 -21.40
N ASP A 321 1.48 -2.97 -22.32
CA ASP A 321 1.23 -4.38 -22.66
C ASP A 321 2.34 -5.01 -23.49
N THR A 322 3.30 -4.23 -23.99
CA THR A 322 4.52 -4.72 -24.68
C THR A 322 5.79 -4.47 -23.87
N ASP A 323 5.68 -3.81 -22.72
CA ASP A 323 6.79 -3.47 -21.84
C ASP A 323 7.53 -4.75 -21.40
N VAL A 324 8.84 -4.75 -21.59
CA VAL A 324 9.71 -5.87 -21.22
C VAL A 324 9.71 -6.04 -19.70
N CYS A 325 9.53 -4.94 -18.99
CA CYS A 325 9.55 -4.85 -17.55
C CYS A 325 8.13 -4.89 -16.97
N ARG A 326 7.67 -6.08 -16.60
CA ARG A 326 6.28 -6.34 -16.18
C ARG A 326 6.01 -6.03 -14.70
N TYR A 327 6.28 -4.79 -14.27
CA TYR A 327 5.87 -4.29 -12.95
C TYR A 327 4.46 -3.68 -12.93
N ARG A 328 3.90 -3.42 -14.11
CA ARG A 328 2.50 -3.05 -14.29
C ARG A 328 1.72 -4.27 -14.76
N ALA A 329 0.54 -4.51 -14.17
CA ALA A 329 -0.31 -5.61 -14.57
C ALA A 329 -0.73 -5.43 -16.04
N PRO A 330 -0.64 -6.48 -16.88
CA PRO A 330 -1.12 -6.43 -18.25
C PRO A 330 -2.64 -6.22 -18.32
N GLY A 331 -3.11 -5.65 -19.44
CA GLY A 331 -4.55 -5.42 -19.65
C GLY A 331 -5.39 -6.70 -19.59
N ASP A 332 -4.83 -7.83 -20.00
CA ASP A 332 -5.52 -9.12 -20.01
C ASP A 332 -5.89 -9.67 -18.62
N PHE A 333 -5.22 -9.24 -17.53
CA PHE A 333 -5.58 -9.65 -16.17
C PHE A 333 -6.97 -9.16 -15.79
N ARG A 334 -7.34 -7.96 -16.25
CA ARG A 334 -8.69 -7.41 -16.07
C ARG A 334 -9.74 -8.28 -16.75
N ASP A 335 -9.45 -8.79 -17.94
CA ASP A 335 -10.37 -9.69 -18.66
C ASP A 335 -10.49 -11.05 -17.96
N ILE A 336 -9.37 -11.59 -17.46
CA ILE A 336 -9.38 -12.81 -16.63
C ILE A 336 -10.29 -12.62 -15.41
N ALA A 337 -10.12 -11.53 -14.65
CA ALA A 337 -10.95 -11.26 -13.47
C ALA A 337 -12.44 -11.14 -13.84
N ALA A 338 -12.76 -10.39 -14.90
CA ALA A 338 -14.13 -10.25 -15.39
C ALA A 338 -14.74 -11.58 -15.85
N ASP A 339 -13.98 -12.44 -16.54
CA ASP A 339 -14.41 -13.78 -16.95
C ASP A 339 -14.79 -14.64 -15.74
N LEU A 340 -13.97 -14.61 -14.69
CA LEU A 340 -14.20 -15.40 -13.48
C LEU A 340 -15.42 -14.92 -12.71
N VAL A 341 -15.65 -13.61 -12.63
CA VAL A 341 -16.85 -13.05 -12.00
C VAL A 341 -18.11 -13.44 -12.77
N ARG A 342 -18.09 -13.44 -14.11
CA ARG A 342 -19.24 -13.91 -14.92
C ARG A 342 -19.59 -15.38 -14.69
N GLN A 343 -18.64 -16.20 -14.25
CA GLN A 343 -18.84 -17.62 -13.93
C GLN A 343 -19.24 -17.86 -12.47
N ALA A 344 -19.15 -16.84 -11.61
CA ALA A 344 -19.47 -16.93 -10.20
C ALA A 344 -20.90 -16.44 -9.89
N PRO A 345 -21.50 -16.84 -8.76
CA PRO A 345 -22.80 -16.34 -8.34
C PRO A 345 -22.77 -14.80 -8.15
N PRO A 346 -23.61 -14.02 -8.87
CA PRO A 346 -23.56 -12.55 -8.82
C PRO A 346 -23.87 -11.95 -7.44
N ALA A 347 -24.61 -12.68 -6.61
CA ALA A 347 -24.90 -12.28 -5.23
C ALA A 347 -23.64 -12.33 -4.33
N LEU A 348 -22.65 -13.14 -4.70
CA LEU A 348 -21.47 -13.39 -3.86
C LEU A 348 -20.19 -12.81 -4.44
N VAL A 349 -20.04 -12.73 -5.76
CA VAL A 349 -18.82 -12.22 -6.39
C VAL A 349 -19.18 -11.08 -7.34
N LYS A 350 -18.55 -9.93 -7.13
CA LYS A 350 -18.69 -8.75 -8.00
C LYS A 350 -17.31 -8.27 -8.46
N PHE A 351 -17.30 -7.47 -9.53
CA PHE A 351 -16.09 -6.90 -10.10
C PHE A 351 -16.24 -5.38 -10.23
N VAL A 352 -15.20 -4.64 -9.84
CA VAL A 352 -15.06 -3.22 -10.10
C VAL A 352 -13.79 -2.99 -10.90
N ASP A 353 -13.93 -2.38 -12.08
CA ASP A 353 -12.81 -2.03 -12.93
C ASP A 353 -12.38 -0.60 -12.62
N LEU A 354 -11.21 -0.43 -12.01
CA LEU A 354 -10.71 0.89 -11.63
C LEU A 354 -10.11 1.65 -12.83
N ALA A 355 -9.63 0.97 -13.87
CA ALA A 355 -8.95 1.66 -14.98
C ALA A 355 -9.85 2.70 -15.69
N PRO A 356 -11.13 2.42 -16.02
CA PRO A 356 -12.05 3.43 -16.57
C PRO A 356 -12.35 4.59 -15.61
N VAL A 357 -12.27 4.35 -14.30
CA VAL A 357 -12.51 5.38 -13.27
C VAL A 357 -11.39 6.40 -13.26
N PHE A 358 -10.13 5.94 -13.22
CA PHE A 358 -8.97 6.81 -13.35
C PHE A 358 -8.95 7.53 -14.69
N GLN A 359 -9.33 6.84 -15.77
CA GLN A 359 -9.43 7.43 -17.11
C GLN A 359 -10.45 8.59 -17.19
N HIS A 360 -11.57 8.50 -16.48
CA HIS A 360 -12.56 9.58 -16.42
C HIS A 360 -12.16 10.72 -15.48
N ALA A 361 -11.34 10.43 -14.47
CA ALA A 361 -10.94 11.41 -13.46
C ALA A 361 -9.75 12.28 -13.91
N THR A 362 -8.93 11.80 -14.85
CA THR A 362 -7.80 12.56 -15.38
C THR A 362 -8.24 13.59 -16.41
N THR A 363 -7.47 14.68 -16.53
CA THR A 363 -7.60 15.66 -17.63
C THR A 363 -6.68 15.32 -18.82
N TYR A 364 -5.86 14.28 -18.70
CA TYR A 364 -4.93 13.80 -19.73
C TYR A 364 -5.53 12.65 -20.55
N ALA A 365 -4.79 12.16 -21.54
CA ALA A 365 -5.24 11.02 -22.34
C ALA A 365 -5.36 9.73 -21.53
N VAL A 366 -4.53 9.56 -20.48
CA VAL A 366 -4.51 8.43 -19.54
C VAL A 366 -3.98 8.92 -18.19
N PRO A 367 -4.27 8.22 -17.07
CA PRO A 367 -3.80 8.63 -15.75
C PRO A 367 -2.28 8.52 -15.59
N GLY A 368 -1.73 9.37 -14.71
CA GLY A 368 -0.32 9.47 -14.40
C GLY A 368 -0.05 10.12 -13.04
N GLY A 369 0.83 11.11 -12.99
CA GLY A 369 1.26 11.81 -11.78
C GLY A 369 0.15 12.57 -11.03
N ASP A 370 -1.01 12.73 -11.67
CA ASP A 370 -2.24 13.22 -11.04
C ASP A 370 -2.75 12.27 -9.95
N PHE A 371 -2.52 10.96 -10.08
CA PHE A 371 -2.98 9.95 -9.12
C PHE A 371 -1.91 9.00 -8.59
N PHE A 372 -0.74 8.98 -9.22
CA PHE A 372 0.35 8.07 -8.89
C PHE A 372 1.62 8.83 -8.51
N LEU A 373 2.40 8.28 -7.58
CA LEU A 373 3.74 8.78 -7.27
C LEU A 373 4.77 8.28 -8.28
N GLU A 374 4.52 7.10 -8.84
CA GLU A 374 5.44 6.35 -9.68
C GLU A 374 4.64 5.27 -10.47
N HIS A 375 5.20 4.13 -10.86
CA HIS A 375 4.54 3.19 -11.78
C HIS A 375 3.15 2.66 -11.33
N VAL A 376 2.92 2.45 -10.02
CA VAL A 376 1.68 1.82 -9.50
C VAL A 376 1.23 2.34 -8.13
N HIS A 377 2.09 2.99 -7.35
CA HIS A 377 1.76 3.49 -6.02
C HIS A 377 1.00 4.81 -6.13
N PHE A 378 -0.13 4.87 -5.44
CA PHE A 378 -1.00 6.04 -5.45
C PHE A 378 -0.38 7.20 -4.68
N ASN A 379 -0.67 8.42 -5.13
CA ASN A 379 -0.57 9.60 -4.27
C ASN A 379 -1.85 9.70 -3.39
N THR A 380 -1.99 10.75 -2.59
CA THR A 380 -3.16 10.95 -1.72
C THR A 380 -4.48 11.00 -2.48
N GLU A 381 -4.50 11.58 -3.68
CA GLU A 381 -5.71 11.69 -4.51
C GLU A 381 -6.05 10.36 -5.19
N GLY A 382 -5.05 9.57 -5.58
CA GLY A 382 -5.27 8.21 -6.07
C GLY A 382 -5.88 7.31 -4.98
N HIS A 383 -5.37 7.36 -3.75
CA HIS A 383 -5.96 6.62 -2.63
C HIS A 383 -7.40 7.04 -2.36
N TRP A 384 -7.70 8.34 -2.44
CA TRP A 384 -9.04 8.87 -2.23
C TRP A 384 -10.02 8.45 -3.33
N LEU A 385 -9.59 8.49 -4.60
CA LEU A 385 -10.42 8.06 -5.73
C LEU A 385 -10.79 6.57 -5.61
N VAL A 386 -9.83 5.71 -5.24
CA VAL A 386 -10.10 4.28 -5.01
C VAL A 386 -11.07 4.10 -3.85
N ALA A 387 -10.84 4.74 -2.71
CA ALA A 387 -11.70 4.63 -1.54
C ALA A 387 -13.15 5.03 -1.82
N ARG A 388 -13.36 6.16 -2.52
CA ARG A 388 -14.70 6.62 -2.92
C ARG A 388 -15.39 5.65 -3.86
N THR A 389 -14.66 5.18 -4.88
CA THR A 389 -15.18 4.25 -5.89
C THR A 389 -15.61 2.94 -5.24
N LEU A 390 -14.74 2.34 -4.43
CA LEU A 390 -15.06 1.12 -3.70
C LEU A 390 -16.24 1.35 -2.74
N GLY A 391 -16.26 2.49 -2.03
CA GLY A 391 -17.36 2.88 -1.16
C GLY A 391 -18.69 2.89 -1.89
N GLN A 392 -18.77 3.54 -3.04
CA GLN A 392 -20.00 3.60 -3.85
C GLN A 392 -20.45 2.21 -4.28
N PHE A 393 -19.54 1.40 -4.84
CA PHE A 393 -19.84 0.02 -5.24
C PHE A 393 -20.31 -0.85 -4.07
N ILE A 394 -19.78 -0.64 -2.86
CA ILE A 394 -20.17 -1.39 -1.66
C ILE A 394 -21.54 -0.95 -1.16
N VAL A 395 -21.78 0.35 -1.07
CA VAL A 395 -23.04 0.95 -0.60
C VAL A 395 -24.19 0.53 -1.51
N GLU A 396 -24.05 0.71 -2.82
CA GLU A 396 -25.11 0.41 -3.79
C GLU A 396 -25.19 -1.10 -4.07
N GLY A 397 -24.04 -1.77 -4.19
CA GLY A 397 -23.97 -3.15 -4.64
C GLY A 397 -24.14 -4.20 -3.54
N PHE A 398 -23.66 -3.97 -2.32
CA PHE A 398 -23.69 -4.98 -1.25
C PHE A 398 -24.58 -4.58 -0.08
N GLN A 399 -24.79 -3.28 0.14
CA GLN A 399 -25.65 -2.78 1.21
C GLN A 399 -27.02 -2.34 0.70
N GLU A 400 -27.22 -2.28 -0.63
CA GLU A 400 -28.46 -1.85 -1.29
C GLU A 400 -28.97 -0.49 -0.76
N ALA A 401 -28.02 0.37 -0.36
CA ALA A 401 -28.26 1.71 0.14
C ALA A 401 -28.00 2.75 -0.97
N THR A 402 -28.56 3.94 -0.81
CA THR A 402 -28.37 5.04 -1.76
C THR A 402 -27.07 5.79 -1.45
N TRP A 403 -26.21 5.93 -2.46
CA TRP A 403 -25.02 6.78 -2.35
C TRP A 403 -25.39 8.26 -2.20
N SER A 404 -24.72 8.95 -1.29
CA SER A 404 -24.88 10.38 -1.07
C SER A 404 -23.54 11.10 -1.20
N GLU A 405 -23.34 11.78 -2.33
CA GLU A 405 -22.11 12.56 -2.58
C GLU A 405 -21.90 13.67 -1.53
N SER A 406 -22.97 14.30 -1.06
CA SER A 406 -22.93 15.34 -0.03
C SER A 406 -22.58 14.82 1.37
N ALA A 407 -22.55 13.50 1.58
CA ALA A 407 -22.12 12.91 2.86
C ALA A 407 -20.60 12.76 2.96
N LEU A 408 -19.89 12.90 1.84
CA LEU A 408 -18.43 12.82 1.82
C LEU A 408 -17.80 14.05 2.49
N PRO A 409 -16.70 13.86 3.23
CA PRO A 409 -15.93 14.97 3.78
C PRO A 409 -15.27 15.78 2.67
N SER A 410 -15.02 17.05 2.94
CA SER A 410 -14.08 17.87 2.17
C SER A 410 -12.64 17.33 2.30
N THR A 411 -11.75 17.76 1.41
CA THR A 411 -10.32 17.40 1.46
C THR A 411 -9.67 17.75 2.81
N ALA A 412 -9.99 18.93 3.37
CA ALA A 412 -9.43 19.36 4.65
C ALA A 412 -9.93 18.48 5.81
N GLU A 413 -11.20 18.09 5.81
CA GLU A 413 -11.76 17.19 6.82
C GLU A 413 -11.20 15.77 6.70
N ARG A 414 -11.02 15.27 5.46
CA ARG A 414 -10.34 13.99 5.18
C ARG A 414 -8.93 14.01 5.78
N ASP A 415 -8.15 15.04 5.46
CA ASP A 415 -6.75 15.12 5.87
C ASP A 415 -6.60 15.26 7.40
N ASP A 416 -7.45 16.04 8.06
CA ASP A 416 -7.43 16.13 9.54
C ASP A 416 -7.83 14.82 10.21
N TRP A 417 -8.83 14.11 9.67
CA TRP A 417 -9.28 12.81 10.18
C TRP A 417 -8.19 11.74 10.04
N LEU A 418 -7.51 11.72 8.89
CA LEU A 418 -6.37 10.83 8.64
C LEU A 418 -5.16 11.18 9.51
N GLY A 419 -5.16 12.36 10.14
CA GLY A 419 -3.97 12.91 10.80
C GLY A 419 -2.83 13.11 9.81
N LEU A 420 -3.14 13.44 8.56
CA LEU A 420 -2.14 13.66 7.50
C LEU A 420 -1.30 14.90 7.82
N VAL A 421 0.01 14.79 7.67
CA VAL A 421 0.94 15.92 7.82
C VAL A 421 1.72 16.17 6.52
N PRO A 422 2.19 17.39 6.25
CA PRO A 422 2.98 17.68 5.04
C PRO A 422 4.20 16.76 4.87
N GLU A 423 4.81 16.33 5.98
CA GLU A 423 5.94 15.43 6.00
C GLU A 423 5.62 14.03 5.45
N ASP A 424 4.36 13.57 5.53
CA ASP A 424 3.92 12.32 4.91
C ASP A 424 4.08 12.41 3.39
N GLN A 425 3.67 13.54 2.79
CA GLN A 425 3.81 13.75 1.36
C GLN A 425 5.27 13.84 0.96
N ILE A 426 6.09 14.59 1.70
CA ILE A 426 7.53 14.69 1.43
C ILE A 426 8.18 13.30 1.47
N THR A 427 7.88 12.52 2.50
CA THR A 427 8.45 11.18 2.70
C THR A 427 8.04 10.22 1.59
N ALA A 428 6.76 10.21 1.22
CA ALA A 428 6.24 9.38 0.14
C ALA A 428 6.92 9.69 -1.21
N HIS A 429 7.09 10.98 -1.54
CA HIS A 429 7.79 11.38 -2.77
C HIS A 429 9.30 11.06 -2.70
N MET A 430 9.95 11.20 -1.54
CA MET A 430 11.34 10.78 -1.37
C MET A 430 11.52 9.27 -1.59
N LEU A 431 10.61 8.45 -1.08
CA LEU A 431 10.63 7.00 -1.27
C LEU A 431 10.38 6.62 -2.74
N ALA A 432 9.40 7.26 -3.40
CA ALA A 432 9.17 7.09 -4.83
C ALA A 432 10.41 7.49 -5.65
N TYR A 433 11.04 8.63 -5.31
CA TYR A 433 12.28 9.07 -5.94
C TYR A 433 13.42 8.05 -5.75
N MET A 434 13.61 7.53 -4.53
CA MET A 434 14.60 6.48 -4.28
C MET A 434 14.31 5.20 -5.07
N LEU A 435 13.04 4.84 -5.27
CA LEU A 435 12.63 3.68 -6.06
C LEU A 435 13.01 3.85 -7.53
N ILE A 436 12.66 4.98 -8.15
CA ILE A 436 12.90 5.19 -9.58
C ILE A 436 14.38 5.41 -9.94
N GLN A 437 15.22 5.70 -8.94
CA GLN A 437 16.68 5.79 -9.07
C GLN A 437 17.35 4.42 -9.23
N GLN A 438 16.63 3.34 -8.93
CA GLN A 438 17.16 1.98 -8.99
C GLN A 438 16.79 1.27 -10.29
N SER A 439 17.54 0.21 -10.61
CA SER A 439 17.19 -0.68 -11.71
C SER A 439 15.89 -1.41 -11.39
N PRO A 440 15.00 -1.62 -12.39
CA PRO A 440 15.14 -1.25 -13.80
C PRO A 440 14.65 0.16 -14.17
N PHE A 441 14.01 0.88 -13.24
CA PHE A 441 13.39 2.18 -13.52
C PHE A 441 14.38 3.25 -14.02
N ASN A 442 15.61 3.23 -13.50
CA ASN A 442 16.69 4.12 -13.94
C ASN A 442 17.20 3.85 -15.37
N ARG A 443 16.70 2.79 -16.02
CA ARG A 443 16.98 2.45 -17.43
C ARG A 443 15.77 2.67 -18.33
N SER A 444 14.73 3.35 -17.85
CA SER A 444 13.55 3.65 -18.67
C SER A 444 13.78 4.84 -19.61
N ALA A 445 13.01 4.92 -20.69
CA ALA A 445 13.21 5.92 -21.75
C ALA A 445 13.19 7.38 -21.24
N ASP A 446 12.38 7.66 -20.21
CA ASP A 446 12.22 8.98 -19.61
C ASP A 446 12.78 9.04 -18.17
N ALA A 447 13.69 8.14 -17.81
CA ALA A 447 14.19 8.04 -16.43
C ALA A 447 14.68 9.39 -15.88
N GLN A 448 15.50 10.12 -16.64
CA GLN A 448 16.02 11.42 -16.20
C GLN A 448 14.90 12.45 -16.01
N ARG A 449 13.94 12.53 -16.94
CA ARG A 449 12.79 13.44 -16.84
C ARG A 449 11.97 13.14 -15.59
N HIS A 450 11.62 11.88 -15.36
CA HIS A 450 10.84 11.46 -14.20
C HIS A 450 11.58 11.75 -12.88
N GLN A 451 12.90 11.53 -12.84
CA GLN A 451 13.73 11.90 -11.69
C GLN A 451 13.72 13.42 -11.43
N SER A 452 13.85 14.24 -12.48
CA SER A 452 13.77 15.69 -12.37
C SER A 452 12.39 16.17 -11.89
N GLU A 453 11.31 15.61 -12.42
CA GLU A 453 9.93 15.95 -12.01
C GLU A 453 9.68 15.63 -10.54
N LEU A 454 10.03 14.42 -10.07
CA LEU A 454 9.91 14.06 -8.66
C LEU A 454 10.83 14.90 -7.77
N SER A 455 12.06 15.18 -8.21
CA SER A 455 12.99 16.05 -7.46
C SER A 455 12.42 17.46 -7.29
N SER A 456 11.87 18.05 -8.37
CA SER A 456 11.19 19.34 -8.32
C SER A 456 10.01 19.32 -7.36
N ARG A 457 9.17 18.28 -7.44
CA ARG A 457 8.01 18.13 -6.55
C ARG A 457 8.42 18.03 -5.07
N ILE A 458 9.50 17.31 -4.78
CA ILE A 458 10.07 17.23 -3.43
C ILE A 458 10.55 18.62 -2.98
N GLN A 459 11.22 19.39 -3.86
CA GLN A 459 11.64 20.75 -3.51
C GLN A 459 10.47 21.67 -3.19
N ASP A 460 9.38 21.61 -3.98
CA ASP A 460 8.18 22.40 -3.76
C ASP A 460 7.52 22.06 -2.41
N LEU A 461 7.45 20.77 -2.06
CA LEU A 461 6.90 20.32 -0.77
C LEU A 461 7.78 20.71 0.43
N ILE A 462 9.09 20.79 0.23
CA ILE A 462 10.08 21.13 1.27
C ILE A 462 10.24 22.66 1.43
N ALA A 463 9.95 23.44 0.38
CA ALA A 463 10.17 24.89 0.37
C ALA A 463 9.49 25.64 1.54
N PRO A 464 8.26 25.27 1.97
CA PRO A 464 7.60 25.92 3.11
C PRO A 464 8.24 25.60 4.47
N LEU A 465 9.01 24.51 4.59
CA LEU A 465 9.62 24.10 5.85
C LEU A 465 10.82 25.00 6.22
N THR A 466 10.95 25.30 7.50
CA THR A 466 12.13 25.94 8.07
C THR A 466 13.37 25.03 7.97
N ALA A 467 14.57 25.61 8.07
CA ALA A 467 15.81 24.83 8.06
C ALA A 467 15.87 23.78 9.18
N GLU A 468 15.24 24.07 10.32
CA GLU A 468 15.18 23.17 11.47
C GLU A 468 14.19 22.02 11.25
N GLU A 469 13.00 22.29 10.71
CA GLU A 469 12.03 21.24 10.33
C GLU A 469 12.62 20.30 9.28
N ARG A 470 13.33 20.84 8.28
CA ARG A 470 14.03 20.03 7.28
C ARG A 470 15.07 19.12 7.91
N ARG A 471 15.90 19.65 8.81
CA ARG A 471 16.92 18.86 9.51
C ARG A 471 16.30 17.74 10.34
N ARG A 472 15.22 18.05 11.06
CA ARG A 472 14.47 17.09 11.87
C ARG A 472 13.89 15.96 11.02
N LEU A 473 13.23 16.28 9.91
CA LEU A 473 12.72 15.25 9.00
C LEU A 473 13.86 14.40 8.44
N GLN A 474 14.98 15.02 8.03
CA GLN A 474 16.12 14.31 7.47
C GLN A 474 16.80 13.37 8.47
N SER A 475 16.93 13.76 9.74
CA SER A 475 17.61 12.99 10.79
C SER A 475 16.85 11.75 11.24
N LEU A 476 15.53 11.66 10.98
CA LEU A 476 14.76 10.48 11.33
C LEU A 476 15.25 9.23 10.58
N PRO A 477 15.34 8.06 11.25
CA PRO A 477 15.58 6.78 10.58
C PRO A 477 14.53 6.50 9.50
N ASN A 478 14.92 5.83 8.41
CA ASN A 478 13.99 5.50 7.32
C ASN A 478 12.79 4.65 7.80
N ALA A 479 13.01 3.70 8.69
CA ALA A 479 11.94 2.92 9.32
C ALA A 479 10.92 3.84 10.03
N THR A 480 11.41 4.80 10.83
CA THR A 480 10.56 5.77 11.52
C THR A 480 9.79 6.64 10.54
N LYS A 481 10.41 7.09 9.45
CA LYS A 481 9.74 7.88 8.41
C LYS A 481 8.56 7.14 7.77
N VAL A 482 8.63 5.81 7.70
CA VAL A 482 7.62 4.99 7.01
C VAL A 482 6.54 4.47 7.94
N ASP A 483 6.86 4.10 9.18
CA ASP A 483 5.87 3.43 10.07
C ASP A 483 5.49 4.26 11.29
N ASP A 484 6.25 5.32 11.61
CA ASP A 484 6.05 6.06 12.85
C ASP A 484 6.43 7.55 12.73
N LEU A 485 6.14 8.15 11.58
CA LEU A 485 6.63 9.50 11.24
C LEU A 485 6.15 10.55 12.24
N ILE A 486 4.84 10.56 12.53
CA ILE A 486 4.21 11.54 13.42
C ILE A 486 4.78 11.46 14.83
N ASP A 487 4.82 10.28 15.44
CA ASP A 487 5.38 10.15 16.79
C ASP A 487 6.90 10.35 16.78
N GLY A 488 7.59 10.01 15.68
CA GLY A 488 9.01 10.29 15.48
C GLY A 488 9.33 11.78 15.51
N LEU A 489 8.60 12.58 14.74
CA LEU A 489 8.71 14.05 14.73
C LEU A 489 8.34 14.63 16.10
N GLY A 490 7.24 14.15 16.70
CA GLY A 490 6.79 14.58 18.03
C GLY A 490 7.85 14.30 19.10
N ARG A 491 8.49 13.11 19.08
CA ARG A 491 9.55 12.76 20.03
C ARG A 491 10.78 13.64 19.88
N ASP A 492 11.21 13.93 18.66
CA ASP A 492 12.35 14.82 18.42
C ASP A 492 12.08 16.25 18.90
N LEU A 493 10.87 16.78 18.63
CA LEU A 493 10.43 18.09 19.14
C LEU A 493 10.36 18.12 20.68
N LEU A 494 9.87 17.06 21.29
CA LEU A 494 9.80 16.94 22.74
C LEU A 494 11.20 16.91 23.36
N GLN A 495 12.14 16.18 22.77
CA GLN A 495 13.56 16.14 23.19
C GLN A 495 14.24 17.51 23.02
N SER A 496 13.84 18.26 22.00
CA SER A 496 14.32 19.62 21.72
C SER A 496 13.68 20.70 22.60
N GLY A 497 12.82 20.34 23.56
CA GLY A 497 12.20 21.29 24.49
C GLY A 497 11.01 22.06 23.91
N ALA A 498 10.33 21.52 22.89
CA ALA A 498 9.15 22.12 22.27
C ALA A 498 7.86 21.32 22.55
N PRO A 499 7.42 21.13 23.81
CA PRO A 499 6.31 20.24 24.16
C PRO A 499 4.97 20.66 23.56
N ALA A 500 4.73 21.95 23.35
CA ALA A 500 3.49 22.44 22.73
C ALA A 500 3.38 22.05 21.25
N VAL A 501 4.48 22.12 20.49
CA VAL A 501 4.49 21.71 19.07
C VAL A 501 4.46 20.19 18.97
N ALA A 502 5.20 19.49 19.83
CA ALA A 502 5.17 18.03 19.92
C ALA A 502 3.76 17.50 20.23
N LEU A 503 3.01 18.17 21.11
CA LEU A 503 1.63 17.81 21.43
C LEU A 503 0.74 17.77 20.19
N ALA A 504 0.85 18.74 19.29
CA ALA A 504 0.06 18.77 18.06
C ALA A 504 0.32 17.55 17.15
N TYR A 505 1.56 17.05 17.12
CA TYR A 505 1.88 15.80 16.43
C TYR A 505 1.25 14.61 17.14
N PHE A 506 1.40 14.48 18.45
CA PHE A 506 0.82 13.36 19.18
C PHE A 506 -0.71 13.35 19.11
N GLU A 507 -1.39 14.50 19.14
CA GLU A 507 -2.84 14.60 18.94
C GLU A 507 -3.28 14.13 17.54
N ARG A 508 -2.47 14.37 16.49
CA ARG A 508 -2.71 13.77 15.17
C ARG A 508 -2.46 12.26 15.18
N GLY A 509 -1.43 11.81 15.91
CA GLY A 509 -1.15 10.40 16.14
C GLY A 509 -2.32 9.67 16.82
N GLU A 510 -2.96 10.30 17.80
CA GLU A 510 -4.17 9.77 18.47
C GLU A 510 -5.33 9.57 17.48
N ARG A 511 -5.53 10.50 16.54
CA ARG A 511 -6.58 10.38 15.50
C ARG A 511 -6.26 9.30 14.46
N ARG A 512 -4.99 9.22 14.06
CA ARG A 512 -4.49 8.30 13.05
C ARG A 512 -4.49 6.85 13.55
N ARG A 513 -4.10 6.63 14.81
CA ARG A 513 -3.90 5.31 15.42
C ARG A 513 -4.58 5.20 16.79
N PRO A 514 -5.91 5.36 16.89
CA PRO A 514 -6.63 5.37 18.17
C PRO A 514 -6.55 4.04 18.94
N TRP A 515 -6.17 2.95 18.26
CA TRP A 515 -5.97 1.65 18.90
C TRP A 515 -4.58 1.50 19.54
N LEU A 516 -3.63 2.41 19.32
CA LEU A 516 -2.28 2.36 19.87
C LEU A 516 -2.10 3.36 21.02
N ALA A 517 -1.60 2.89 22.17
CA ALA A 517 -1.38 3.72 23.35
C ALA A 517 -0.23 4.75 23.20
N ASN A 518 0.62 4.62 22.18
CA ASN A 518 1.88 5.37 22.07
C ASN A 518 1.68 6.89 22.06
N SER A 519 0.90 7.40 21.11
CA SER A 519 0.67 8.85 20.96
C SER A 519 -0.04 9.43 22.18
N HIS A 520 -0.96 8.68 22.80
CA HIS A 520 -1.63 9.06 24.04
C HIS A 520 -0.66 9.25 25.22
N ILE A 521 0.30 8.34 25.39
CA ILE A 521 1.32 8.44 26.43
C ILE A 521 2.20 9.66 26.19
N PHE A 522 2.64 9.89 24.97
CA PHE A 522 3.48 11.05 24.66
C PHE A 522 2.72 12.38 24.76
N ALA A 523 1.45 12.43 24.37
CA ALA A 523 0.59 13.58 24.63
C ALA A 523 0.50 13.89 26.13
N ALA A 524 0.39 12.84 26.98
CA ALA A 524 0.41 13.02 28.43
C ALA A 524 1.75 13.59 28.94
N VAL A 525 2.88 13.17 28.37
CA VAL A 525 4.21 13.75 28.69
C VAL A 525 4.24 15.24 28.35
N CYS A 526 3.78 15.63 27.15
CA CYS A 526 3.74 17.02 26.72
C CYS A 526 2.85 17.88 27.64
N LEU A 527 1.63 17.40 27.92
CA LEU A 527 0.67 18.09 28.77
C LEU A 527 1.18 18.25 30.21
N GLU A 528 1.88 17.25 30.74
CA GLU A 528 2.54 17.34 32.06
C GLU A 528 3.62 18.42 32.07
N GLN A 529 4.49 18.47 31.07
CA GLN A 529 5.53 19.51 30.96
C GLN A 529 4.95 20.93 30.77
N LEU A 530 3.76 21.03 30.17
CA LEU A 530 3.01 22.28 30.02
C LEU A 530 2.21 22.66 31.29
N GLY A 531 2.26 21.86 32.35
CA GLY A 531 1.51 22.09 33.59
C GLY A 531 0.01 21.77 33.51
N GLN A 532 -0.45 21.14 32.43
CA GLN A 532 -1.86 20.77 32.21
C GLN A 532 -2.18 19.39 32.80
N ILE A 533 -2.15 19.30 34.13
CA ILE A 533 -2.23 18.02 34.89
C ILE A 533 -3.52 17.23 34.60
N ASP A 534 -4.67 17.90 34.52
CA ASP A 534 -5.95 17.23 34.27
C ASP A 534 -6.03 16.65 32.85
N ALA A 535 -5.52 17.40 31.86
CA ALA A 535 -5.43 16.96 30.47
C ALA A 535 -4.44 15.81 30.30
N ALA A 536 -3.28 15.86 30.96
CA ALA A 536 -2.30 14.77 30.97
C ALA A 536 -2.91 13.49 31.56
N THR A 537 -3.66 13.61 32.65
CA THR A 537 -4.38 12.48 33.26
C THR A 537 -5.43 11.92 32.30
N ALA A 538 -6.16 12.78 31.59
CA ALA A 538 -7.11 12.35 30.58
C ALA A 538 -6.45 11.61 29.40
N ALA A 539 -5.27 12.06 28.95
CA ALA A 539 -4.50 11.39 27.91
C ALA A 539 -4.02 9.99 28.35
N LEU A 540 -3.55 9.82 29.59
CA LEU A 540 -3.23 8.48 30.12
C LEU A 540 -4.45 7.57 30.19
N ARG A 541 -5.63 8.09 30.57
CA ARG A 541 -6.87 7.30 30.51
C ARG A 541 -7.23 6.85 29.10
N ARG A 542 -6.99 7.68 28.08
CA ARG A 542 -7.15 7.27 26.68
C ARG A 542 -6.13 6.20 26.29
N ALA A 543 -4.88 6.31 26.76
CA ALA A 543 -3.87 5.27 26.57
C ALA A 543 -4.31 3.92 27.17
N ASP A 544 -5.00 3.93 28.32
CA ASP A 544 -5.54 2.72 28.95
C ASP A 544 -6.76 2.14 28.21
N GLN A 545 -7.47 2.97 27.44
CA GLN A 545 -8.59 2.57 26.58
C GLN A 545 -8.14 2.07 25.20
N ALA A 546 -6.89 2.37 24.80
CA ALA A 546 -6.32 1.87 23.56
C ALA A 546 -6.31 0.34 23.58
N SER A 547 -6.72 -0.25 22.46
CA SER A 547 -6.90 -1.71 22.40
C SER A 547 -5.57 -2.46 22.35
N LEU A 548 -4.52 -1.88 21.77
CA LEU A 548 -3.18 -2.46 21.77
C LEU A 548 -2.31 -1.89 22.90
N PRO A 549 -1.52 -2.73 23.58
CA PRO A 549 -0.62 -2.27 24.63
C PRO A 549 0.44 -1.34 24.04
N PRO A 550 0.98 -0.40 24.85
CA PRO A 550 2.10 0.42 24.42
C PRO A 550 3.33 -0.46 24.15
N LEU A 551 4.22 0.05 23.30
CA LEU A 551 5.52 -0.57 23.12
C LEU A 551 6.21 -0.76 24.49
N PRO A 552 6.92 -1.88 24.74
CA PRO A 552 7.56 -2.13 26.03
C PRO A 552 8.50 -0.99 26.49
N THR A 553 9.13 -0.31 25.53
CA THR A 553 9.99 0.86 25.75
C THR A 553 9.25 2.07 26.33
N LEU A 554 7.92 2.16 26.14
CA LEU A 554 7.09 3.26 26.64
C LEU A 554 6.52 3.01 28.04
N LEU A 555 6.59 1.78 28.56
CA LEU A 555 6.10 1.47 29.90
C LEU A 555 6.82 2.30 30.98
N GLN A 556 8.13 2.50 30.82
CA GLN A 556 8.92 3.34 31.71
C GLN A 556 8.52 4.82 31.61
N VAL A 557 8.28 5.31 30.38
CA VAL A 557 7.84 6.70 30.14
C VAL A 557 6.48 6.95 30.79
N ARG A 558 5.53 6.02 30.63
CA ARG A 558 4.22 6.06 31.28
C ARG A 558 4.33 6.16 32.80
N GLN A 559 5.12 5.26 33.42
CA GLN A 559 5.34 5.26 34.87
C GLN A 559 5.94 6.57 35.39
N GLN A 560 6.87 7.16 34.64
CA GLN A 560 7.48 8.45 35.01
C GLN A 560 6.44 9.58 35.03
N VAL A 561 5.58 9.66 34.02
CA VAL A 561 4.50 10.67 33.98
C VAL A 561 3.50 10.45 35.11
N GLU A 562 3.05 9.20 35.34
CA GLU A 562 2.14 8.87 36.44
C GLU A 562 2.70 9.29 37.81
N ALA A 563 3.99 9.04 38.05
CA ALA A 563 4.64 9.42 39.29
C ALA A 563 4.70 10.95 39.49
N LYS A 564 4.92 11.72 38.41
CA LYS A 564 4.92 13.19 38.46
C LYS A 564 3.51 13.73 38.71
N LEU A 565 2.51 13.25 37.97
CA LEU A 565 1.11 13.66 38.15
C LEU A 565 0.64 13.40 39.59
N SER A 566 0.98 12.24 40.15
CA SER A 566 0.65 11.86 41.54
C SER A 566 1.30 12.78 42.59
N ARG A 567 2.48 13.36 42.31
CA ARG A 567 3.12 14.34 43.20
C ARG A 567 2.44 15.70 43.10
N SER A 568 2.08 16.13 41.89
CA SER A 568 1.40 17.40 41.63
C SER A 568 0.00 17.45 42.25
N THR A 569 -0.71 16.32 42.33
CA THR A 569 -2.03 16.24 43.01
C THR A 569 -1.95 16.24 44.53
N LYS A 570 -0.78 15.94 45.11
CA LYS A 570 -0.55 15.88 46.57
C LYS A 570 0.06 17.17 47.14
N ALA A 571 0.45 18.13 46.29
CA ALA A 571 0.90 19.44 46.74
C ALA A 571 -0.30 20.23 47.31
N PRO A 572 -0.20 20.83 48.51
CA PRO A 572 -1.27 21.65 49.05
C PRO A 572 -1.55 22.81 48.10
N ARG A 573 -2.82 22.98 47.71
CA ARG A 573 -3.25 24.18 46.96
C ARG A 573 -3.04 25.40 47.88
N PRO A 574 -2.38 26.46 47.40
CA PRO A 574 -2.14 27.67 48.20
C PRO A 574 -3.42 28.34 48.66
#